data_AF-A0A7J7JL32-F1
#
_entry.id   AF-A0A7J7JL32-F1
#
_cell.length_a   1.000
_cell.length_b   1.000
_cell.length_c   1.000
_cell.angle_alpha   90.00
_cell.angle_beta   90.00
_cell.angle_gamma   90.00
#
_symmetry.space_group_name_H-M   'P 1'
#
loop_
_entity.id
_entity.type
_entity.pdbx_description
1 polymer ?
#
loop_
_entity_poly.entity_id
_entity_poly.type
_entity_poly.pdbx_seq_one_letter_code
_entity_poly.pdbx_strand_id
1 'polypeptide(L)'
;MDDMLPPEILEKVIGQFWNSEPFRSTGFILEGFPRIPDEVRWMAESGYYPDTAVTINSEDSDIIGRLLPPKMEKWSAKRDRKLARRQRQKDKAKKLREKEIEKRRRELVKEKEKRLEERRAEKEAARQKWTKRKR
;
A
#
# COMPACT_ATOMS: atom_id res chain seq x y z
N MET A 1 5.94 29.07 6.53
CA MET A 1 5.46 30.39 6.15
C MET A 1 5.77 30.48 4.67
N ASP A 2 4.76 30.66 3.84
CA ASP A 2 5.00 30.97 2.43
C ASP A 2 5.51 32.42 2.40
N ASP A 3 6.72 32.62 1.88
CA ASP A 3 7.29 33.96 1.71
C ASP A 3 6.91 34.53 0.35
N MET A 4 6.74 35.85 0.28
CA MET A 4 6.47 36.54 -0.98
C MET A 4 7.62 36.30 -1.95
N LEU A 5 7.30 36.04 -3.21
CA LEU A 5 8.31 36.02 -4.26
C LEU A 5 8.98 37.40 -4.38
N PRO A 6 10.26 37.46 -4.80
CA PRO A 6 10.93 38.72 -5.08
C PRO A 6 10.07 39.63 -5.99
N PRO A 7 9.92 40.93 -5.68
CA PRO A 7 9.09 41.85 -6.44
C PRO A 7 9.42 41.91 -7.92
N GLU A 8 10.68 41.70 -8.30
CA GLU A 8 11.12 41.69 -9.69
C GLU A 8 10.53 40.51 -10.47
N ILE A 9 10.35 39.37 -9.80
CA ILE A 9 9.71 38.19 -10.39
C ILE A 9 8.21 38.42 -10.48
N LEU A 10 7.60 38.98 -9.42
CA LEU A 10 6.17 39.32 -9.42
C LEU A 10 5.83 40.31 -10.53
N GLU A 11 6.62 41.36 -10.71
CA GLU A 11 6.41 42.35 -11.77
C GLU A 11 6.57 41.71 -13.16
N LYS A 12 7.57 40.84 -13.32
CA LYS A 12 7.79 40.14 -14.60
C LYS A 12 6.65 39.19 -14.96
N VAL A 13 5.99 38.57 -13.99
CA VAL A 13 4.92 37.58 -14.23
C VAL A 13 3.55 38.26 -14.23
N ILE A 14 3.22 38.97 -13.15
CA ILE A 14 1.91 39.59 -12.94
C ILE A 14 1.74 40.87 -13.75
N GLY A 15 2.78 41.72 -13.82
CA GLY A 15 2.72 42.97 -14.55
C GLY A 15 2.46 42.78 -16.05
N GLN A 16 2.85 41.63 -16.61
CA GLN A 16 2.52 41.28 -18.01
C GLN A 16 1.02 41.22 -18.26
N PHE A 17 0.22 40.76 -17.30
CA PHE A 17 -1.23 40.64 -17.47
C PHE A 17 -1.93 42.01 -17.47
N TRP A 18 -1.44 42.98 -16.71
CA TRP A 18 -1.99 44.35 -16.69
C TRP A 18 -1.49 45.20 -17.85
N ASN A 19 -0.21 45.06 -18.23
CA ASN A 19 0.44 46.00 -19.14
C ASN A 19 0.51 45.51 -20.60
N SER A 20 0.36 44.20 -20.84
CA SER A 20 0.49 43.62 -22.20
C SER A 20 -0.84 43.24 -22.81
N GLU A 21 -0.94 43.40 -24.13
CA GLU A 21 -2.02 42.80 -24.91
C GLU A 21 -1.77 41.30 -25.14
N PRO A 22 -2.83 40.46 -25.21
CA PRO A 22 -4.26 40.82 -25.24
C PRO A 22 -4.91 40.93 -23.85
N PHE A 23 -4.17 40.65 -22.77
CA PHE A 23 -4.71 40.50 -21.42
C PHE A 23 -5.32 41.80 -20.90
N ARG A 24 -4.69 42.94 -21.19
CA ARG A 24 -5.19 44.26 -20.80
C ARG A 24 -6.56 44.58 -21.41
N SER A 25 -6.79 44.24 -22.68
CA SER A 25 -8.06 44.53 -23.36
C SER A 25 -9.13 43.46 -23.17
N THR A 26 -8.73 42.19 -23.04
CA THR A 26 -9.66 41.04 -22.95
C THR A 26 -10.01 40.68 -21.50
N GLY A 27 -9.14 41.04 -20.55
CA GLY A 27 -9.19 40.58 -19.17
C GLY A 27 -8.50 39.23 -18.97
N PHE A 28 -8.31 38.86 -17.70
CA PHE A 28 -7.68 37.61 -17.29
C PHE A 28 -8.19 37.20 -15.89
N ILE A 29 -7.90 35.95 -15.50
CA ILE A 29 -8.21 35.40 -14.18
C ILE A 29 -6.90 35.03 -13.50
N LEU A 30 -6.70 35.50 -12.28
CA LEU A 30 -5.63 35.04 -11.42
C LEU A 30 -6.15 33.92 -10.52
N GLU A 31 -5.66 32.71 -10.75
CA GLU A 31 -5.93 31.57 -9.89
C GLU A 31 -4.75 31.36 -8.92
N GLY A 32 -5.04 31.27 -7.62
CA GLY A 32 -4.03 30.99 -6.61
C GLY A 32 -3.09 32.16 -6.31
N PHE A 33 -3.44 33.40 -6.68
CA PHE A 33 -2.74 34.62 -6.31
C PHE A 33 -3.74 35.79 -6.21
N PRO A 34 -3.62 36.69 -5.21
CA PRO A 34 -2.69 36.68 -4.08
C PRO A 34 -3.09 35.65 -3.00
N ARG A 35 -2.10 35.10 -2.29
CA ARG A 35 -2.28 34.11 -1.19
C ARG A 35 -1.96 34.68 0.18
N ILE A 36 -1.03 35.63 0.25
CA ILE A 36 -0.56 36.22 1.52
C ILE A 36 -0.76 37.74 1.55
N PRO A 37 -0.86 38.36 2.73
CA PRO A 37 -1.10 39.80 2.86
C PRO A 37 -0.04 40.68 2.17
N ASP A 38 1.22 40.26 2.16
CA ASP A 38 2.29 41.01 1.53
C ASP A 38 2.13 41.07 0.00
N GLU A 39 1.65 40.01 -0.64
CA GLU A 39 1.32 40.00 -2.07
C GLU A 39 0.17 40.96 -2.38
N VAL A 40 -0.84 41.02 -1.50
CA VAL A 40 -1.95 41.98 -1.63
C VAL A 40 -1.42 43.42 -1.53
N ARG A 41 -0.51 43.70 -0.58
CA ARG A 41 0.11 45.02 -0.43
C ARG A 41 0.94 45.37 -1.67
N TRP A 42 1.74 44.44 -2.17
CA TRP A 42 2.54 44.64 -3.38
C TRP A 42 1.66 44.95 -4.60
N MET A 43 0.53 44.24 -4.79
CA MET A 43 -0.43 44.53 -5.86
C MET A 43 -0.99 45.94 -5.75
N ALA A 44 -1.38 46.36 -4.53
CA ALA A 44 -1.91 47.69 -4.29
C ALA A 44 -0.88 48.80 -4.57
N GLU A 45 0.37 48.60 -4.14
CA GLU A 45 1.50 49.52 -4.40
C GLU A 45 1.84 49.60 -5.90
N SER A 46 1.68 48.50 -6.63
CA SER A 46 1.93 48.43 -8.08
C SER A 46 0.76 48.91 -8.94
N GLY A 47 -0.39 49.22 -8.33
CA GLY A 47 -1.59 49.66 -9.05
C GLY A 47 -2.40 48.53 -9.71
N TYR A 48 -2.16 47.28 -9.33
CA TYR A 48 -2.82 46.10 -9.90
C TYR A 48 -4.08 45.75 -9.10
N TYR A 49 -5.22 46.30 -9.51
CA TYR A 49 -6.51 46.05 -8.87
C TYR A 49 -7.38 45.12 -9.72
N PRO A 50 -7.82 43.97 -9.18
CA PRO A 50 -8.80 43.13 -9.85
C PRO A 50 -10.20 43.75 -9.75
N ASP A 51 -11.02 43.56 -10.78
CA ASP A 51 -12.42 44.03 -10.78
C ASP A 51 -13.31 43.25 -9.82
N THR A 52 -13.00 41.97 -9.57
CA THR A 52 -13.78 41.08 -8.71
C THR A 52 -12.89 39.99 -8.11
N ALA A 53 -13.16 39.64 -6.86
CA ALA A 53 -12.56 38.48 -6.20
C ALA A 53 -13.65 37.44 -5.93
N VAL A 54 -13.40 36.18 -6.34
CA VAL A 54 -14.32 35.06 -6.12
C VAL A 54 -13.71 34.13 -5.07
N THR A 55 -14.37 34.00 -3.93
CA THR A 55 -13.98 33.04 -2.89
C THR A 55 -14.90 31.83 -2.94
N ILE A 56 -14.34 30.66 -3.22
CA ILE A 56 -15.06 29.39 -3.19
C ILE A 56 -14.91 28.81 -1.78
N ASN A 57 -15.97 28.93 -0.99
CA ASN A 57 -16.01 28.34 0.35
C ASN A 57 -16.52 26.90 0.25
N SER A 58 -15.86 25.99 0.95
CA SER A 58 -16.28 24.60 1.09
C SER A 58 -15.85 24.11 2.46
N GLU A 59 -16.65 23.23 3.07
CA GLU A 59 -16.24 22.61 4.33
C GLU A 59 -15.16 21.55 4.09
N ASP A 60 -14.29 21.36 5.07
CA ASP A 60 -13.28 20.30 5.04
C ASP A 60 -13.93 18.92 4.81
N SER A 61 -15.14 18.72 5.35
CA SER A 61 -15.96 17.52 5.17
C SER A 61 -16.25 17.25 3.69
N ASP A 62 -16.66 18.27 2.93
CA ASP A 62 -16.95 18.19 1.50
C ASP A 62 -15.68 17.92 0.68
N ILE A 63 -14.59 18.60 1.04
CA ILE A 63 -13.28 18.41 0.38
C ILE A 63 -12.80 16.98 0.58
N ILE A 64 -12.87 16.47 1.81
CA ILE A 64 -12.50 15.10 2.17
C ILE A 64 -13.42 14.12 1.43
N GLY A 65 -14.74 14.32 1.51
CA GLY A 65 -15.74 13.46 0.86
C GLY A 65 -15.53 13.35 -0.66
N ARG A 66 -15.10 14.44 -1.30
CA ARG A 66 -14.82 14.47 -2.74
C ARG A 66 -13.46 13.86 -3.12
N LEU A 67 -12.40 14.20 -2.38
CA LEU A 67 -11.02 13.91 -2.81
C LEU A 67 -10.42 12.63 -2.21
N LEU A 68 -10.86 12.22 -1.02
CA LEU A 68 -10.27 11.10 -0.30
C LEU A 68 -10.70 9.72 -0.82
N PRO A 69 -11.97 9.45 -1.17
CA PRO A 69 -12.41 8.09 -1.54
C PRO A 69 -11.61 7.46 -2.69
N PRO A 70 -11.34 8.15 -3.82
CA PRO A 70 -10.57 7.55 -4.92
C PRO A 70 -9.13 7.19 -4.51
N LYS A 71 -8.53 7.95 -3.58
CA LYS A 71 -7.20 7.66 -3.02
C LYS A 71 -7.27 6.46 -2.08
N MET A 72 -8.31 6.39 -1.25
CA MET A 72 -8.54 5.29 -0.30
C MET A 72 -8.82 3.96 -0.99
N GLU A 73 -9.55 3.95 -2.10
CA GLU A 73 -9.78 2.76 -2.91
C GLU A 73 -8.45 2.20 -3.46
N LYS A 74 -7.64 3.05 -4.09
CA LYS A 74 -6.32 2.67 -4.62
C LYS A 74 -5.42 2.12 -3.52
N TRP A 75 -5.43 2.75 -2.34
CA TRP A 75 -4.66 2.28 -1.19
C TRP A 75 -5.16 0.94 -0.66
N SER A 76 -6.47 0.79 -0.48
CA SER A 76 -7.12 -0.43 0.02
C SER A 76 -6.86 -1.60 -0.91
N ALA A 77 -6.98 -1.42 -2.23
CA ALA A 77 -6.68 -2.46 -3.22
C ALA A 77 -5.21 -2.94 -3.14
N LYS A 78 -4.25 -2.01 -2.96
CA LYS A 78 -2.83 -2.38 -2.76
C LYS A 78 -2.62 -3.17 -1.46
N ARG A 79 -3.25 -2.73 -0.38
CA ARG A 79 -3.19 -3.40 0.92
C ARG A 79 -3.76 -4.82 0.83
N ASP A 80 -4.93 -4.97 0.23
CA ASP A 80 -5.64 -6.26 0.13
C ASP A 80 -4.88 -7.24 -0.77
N ARG A 81 -4.29 -6.76 -1.87
CA ARG A 81 -3.39 -7.56 -2.70
C ARG A 81 -2.18 -8.08 -1.92
N LYS A 82 -1.59 -7.24 -1.06
CA LYS A 82 -0.45 -7.63 -0.20
C LYS A 82 -0.86 -8.68 0.83
N LEU A 83 -2.02 -8.49 1.47
CA LEU A 83 -2.58 -9.44 2.44
C LEU A 83 -2.89 -10.79 1.79
N ALA A 84 -3.56 -10.79 0.63
CA ALA A 84 -3.88 -12.01 -0.11
C ALA A 84 -2.62 -12.76 -0.58
N ARG A 85 -1.54 -12.05 -0.94
CA ARG A 85 -0.24 -12.69 -1.26
C ARG A 85 0.36 -13.37 -0.03
N ARG A 86 0.35 -12.69 1.11
CA ARG A 86 0.87 -13.24 2.39
C ARG A 86 0.08 -14.46 2.82
N GLN A 87 -1.24 -14.42 2.69
CA GLN A 87 -2.11 -15.55 3.03
C GLN A 87 -1.82 -16.76 2.13
N ARG A 88 -1.75 -16.55 0.80
CA ARG A 88 -1.40 -17.62 -0.15
C ARG A 88 -0.04 -18.28 0.14
N GLN A 89 0.95 -17.52 0.57
CA GLN A 89 2.25 -18.07 0.97
C GLN A 89 2.14 -18.91 2.24
N LYS A 90 1.42 -18.42 3.26
CA LYS A 90 1.16 -19.19 4.50
C LYS A 90 0.44 -20.49 4.20
N ASP A 91 -0.58 -20.47 3.34
CA ASP A 91 -1.36 -21.66 2.98
C ASP A 91 -0.51 -22.68 2.22
N LYS A 92 0.35 -22.22 1.30
CA LYS A 92 1.30 -23.09 0.60
C LYS A 92 2.29 -23.75 1.56
N ALA A 93 2.87 -22.98 2.48
CA ALA A 93 3.81 -23.50 3.47
C ALA A 93 3.13 -24.52 4.40
N LYS A 94 1.89 -24.23 4.84
CA LYS A 94 1.09 -25.14 5.64
C LYS A 94 0.81 -26.46 4.91
N LYS A 95 0.36 -26.39 3.65
CA LYS A 95 0.11 -27.59 2.82
C LYS A 95 1.37 -28.42 2.60
N LEU A 96 2.52 -27.79 2.41
CA LEU A 96 3.79 -28.50 2.25
C LEU A 96 4.16 -29.23 3.56
N ARG A 97 4.08 -28.53 4.69
CA ARG A 97 4.34 -29.09 6.01
C ARG A 97 3.41 -30.28 6.32
N GLU A 98 2.13 -30.17 6.00
CA GLU A 98 1.16 -31.26 6.18
C GLU A 98 1.51 -32.50 5.33
N LYS A 99 1.93 -32.29 4.08
CA LYS A 99 2.39 -33.39 3.20
C LYS A 99 3.65 -34.07 3.74
N GLU A 100 4.61 -33.31 4.25
CA GLU A 100 5.83 -33.85 4.86
C GLU A 100 5.53 -34.67 6.11
N ILE A 101 4.66 -34.14 6.98
CA ILE A 101 4.19 -34.85 8.18
C ILE A 101 3.50 -36.17 7.79
N GLU A 102 2.63 -36.15 6.78
CA GLU A 102 1.94 -37.35 6.30
C GLU A 102 2.90 -38.38 5.70
N LYS A 103 3.88 -37.96 4.89
CA LYS A 103 4.92 -38.84 4.37
C LYS A 103 5.72 -39.48 5.51
N ARG A 104 6.15 -38.67 6.49
CA ARG A 104 6.89 -39.15 7.65
C ARG A 104 6.08 -40.13 8.50
N ARG A 105 4.78 -39.87 8.69
CA ARG A 105 3.86 -40.78 9.39
C ARG A 105 3.79 -42.14 8.70
N ARG A 106 3.66 -42.17 7.36
CA ARG A 106 3.63 -43.41 6.58
C ARG A 106 4.94 -44.21 6.68
N GLU A 107 6.09 -43.53 6.64
CA GLU A 107 7.40 -44.18 6.83
C GLU A 107 7.51 -44.83 8.21
N LEU A 108 7.12 -44.10 9.28
CA LEU A 108 7.16 -44.62 10.65
C LEU A 108 6.22 -45.82 10.86
N VAL A 109 5.06 -45.85 10.20
CA VAL A 109 4.15 -47.01 10.26
C VAL A 109 4.79 -48.24 9.62
N LYS A 110 5.36 -48.10 8.42
CA LYS A 110 6.06 -49.20 7.73
C LYS A 110 7.25 -49.73 8.52
N GLU A 111 8.02 -48.84 9.15
CA GLU A 111 9.15 -49.24 10.01
C GLU A 111 8.67 -50.04 11.23
N LYS A 112 7.58 -49.60 11.87
CA LYS A 112 6.97 -50.32 12.99
C LYS A 112 6.43 -51.69 12.59
N GLU A 113 5.81 -51.79 11.41
CA GLU A 113 5.32 -53.07 10.87
C GLU A 113 6.47 -54.05 10.61
N LYS A 114 7.53 -53.61 9.91
CA LYS A 114 8.74 -54.42 9.73
C LYS A 114 9.36 -54.88 11.05
N ARG A 115 9.52 -53.95 11.99
CA ARG A 115 10.09 -54.27 13.31
C ARG A 115 9.22 -55.27 14.08
N LEU A 116 7.90 -55.21 13.91
CA LEU A 116 6.97 -56.17 14.51
C LEU A 116 7.09 -57.55 13.85
N GLU A 117 7.20 -57.62 12.52
CA GLU A 117 7.43 -58.85 11.76
C GLU A 117 8.76 -59.50 12.14
N GLU A 118 9.85 -58.74 12.19
CA GLU A 118 11.16 -59.21 12.67
C GLU A 118 11.05 -59.79 14.08
N ARG A 119 10.39 -59.09 15.01
CA ARG A 119 10.14 -59.60 16.37
C ARG A 119 9.29 -60.87 16.41
N ARG A 120 8.35 -61.03 15.48
CA ARG A 120 7.54 -62.25 15.37
C ARG A 120 8.37 -63.41 14.84
N ALA A 121 9.14 -63.19 13.77
CA ALA A 121 10.05 -64.18 13.20
C ALA A 121 11.12 -64.63 14.21
N GLU A 122 11.70 -63.70 14.97
CA GLU A 122 12.67 -64.01 16.01
C GLU A 122 12.07 -64.87 17.13
N LYS A 123 10.84 -64.55 17.56
CA LYS A 123 10.10 -65.37 18.53
C LYS A 123 9.75 -66.76 18.00
N GLU A 124 9.39 -66.89 16.73
CA GLU A 124 9.12 -68.18 16.08
C GLU A 124 10.38 -69.02 15.92
N ALA A 125 11.50 -68.41 15.52
CA ALA A 125 12.80 -69.06 15.46
C ALA A 125 13.28 -69.53 16.84
N ALA A 126 13.06 -68.73 17.89
CA ALA A 126 13.35 -69.12 19.27
C ALA A 126 12.48 -70.28 19.74
N ARG A 127 11.17 -70.29 19.41
CA ARG A 127 10.27 -71.41 19.68
C ARG A 127 10.71 -72.70 18.98
N GLN A 128 11.04 -72.62 17.69
CA GLN A 128 11.55 -73.74 16.88
C GLN A 128 12.85 -74.33 17.44
N LYS A 129 13.79 -73.47 17.87
CA LYS A 129 15.03 -73.89 18.55
C LYS A 129 14.73 -74.59 19.88
N TRP A 130 13.83 -74.05 20.70
CA TRP A 130 13.46 -74.65 21.98
C TRP A 130 12.79 -76.03 21.81
N THR A 131 11.90 -76.18 20.83
CA THR A 131 11.26 -77.48 20.53
C THR A 131 12.24 -78.51 20.00
N LYS A 132 13.23 -78.12 19.19
CA LYS A 132 14.29 -79.02 18.70
C LYS A 132 15.26 -79.46 19.80
N ARG A 133 15.46 -78.65 20.84
CA ARG A 133 16.38 -78.95 21.96
C ARG A 133 15.76 -79.86 23.04
N LYS A 134 14.47 -80.21 22.90
CA LYS A 134 13.68 -81.03 23.84
C LYS A 134 13.35 -82.43 23.29
N ARG A 135 13.68 -82.70 22.02
CA ARG A 135 13.70 -84.03 21.42
C ARG A 135 15.12 -84.58 21.50
#